data_AF-Q2R9K5-F1
#
_entry.id   AF-Q2R9K5-F1
#
_cell.length_a   1.000
_cell.length_b   1.000
_cell.length_c   1.000
_cell.angle_alpha   90.00
_cell.angle_beta   90.00
_cell.angle_gamma   90.00
#
_symmetry.space_group_name_H-M   'P 1'
#
loop_
_entity.id
_entity.type
_entity.pdbx_description
1 polymer ?
#
loop_
_entity_poly.entity_id
_entity_poly.type
_entity_poly.pdbx_seq_one_letter_code
_entity_poly.pdbx_strand_id
1 'polypeptide(L)'
;MALNLYAEYGDMAEARGLLRGGLMQRDADYGSIYRGWIAMEADHAGNVDFARALFAEWRALCGDNNGGFWCRYIAFEARHGGARRARDVAEAAVQACPGEPAVHAKCARLELLLGHEGRAFAVLARGLAAFDSDAAAQEWLVDQVRVYRDALRRRTLAGRLRSCCRAVMASRRPRGYERLQTV
;
A
#
# COMPACT_ATOMS: atom_id res chain seq x y z
N MET A 1 -20.06 8.47 -30.72
CA MET A 1 -20.31 7.04 -30.49
C MET A 1 -19.15 6.22 -31.05
N ALA A 2 -17.99 6.36 -30.40
CA ALA A 2 -16.73 5.63 -30.61
C ALA A 2 -15.68 6.37 -29.74
N LEU A 3 -16.03 6.59 -28.47
CA LEU A 3 -15.11 7.10 -27.44
C LEU A 3 -14.14 5.96 -27.17
N ASN A 4 -13.15 5.86 -28.05
CA ASN A 4 -11.85 5.21 -27.91
C ASN A 4 -11.66 4.46 -26.59
N LEU A 5 -12.38 3.34 -26.47
CA LEU A 5 -11.90 2.11 -25.86
C LEU A 5 -10.72 1.69 -26.76
N TYR A 6 -9.48 2.14 -26.59
CA TYR A 6 -8.57 1.65 -25.54
C TYR A 6 -9.06 0.29 -25.00
N ALA A 7 -8.89 -0.81 -25.72
CA ALA A 7 -7.80 -1.10 -26.65
C ALA A 7 -6.39 -0.89 -26.04
N GLU A 8 -6.30 -0.71 -24.72
CA GLU A 8 -5.06 -0.70 -23.91
C GLU A 8 -4.88 -1.98 -23.07
N TYR A 9 -5.85 -2.91 -23.13
CA TYR A 9 -5.66 -4.31 -22.74
C TYR A 9 -5.20 -5.11 -23.97
N GLY A 10 -4.05 -4.73 -24.52
CA GLY A 10 -3.24 -5.71 -25.24
C GLY A 10 -3.04 -6.89 -24.30
N ASP A 11 -3.42 -8.08 -24.76
CA ASP A 11 -3.69 -9.30 -24.01
C ASP A 11 -2.84 -9.41 -22.72
N MET A 12 -3.46 -9.57 -21.55
CA MET A 12 -2.71 -9.77 -20.30
C MET A 12 -1.72 -10.93 -20.43
N ALA A 13 -1.97 -11.89 -21.34
CA ALA A 13 -1.01 -12.92 -21.72
C ALA A 13 0.23 -12.37 -22.43
N GLU A 14 0.08 -11.42 -23.36
CA GLU A 14 1.18 -10.73 -24.02
C GLU A 14 1.98 -9.89 -23.01
N ALA A 15 1.30 -9.15 -22.14
CA ALA A 15 1.96 -8.38 -21.07
C ALA A 15 2.78 -9.29 -20.14
N ARG A 16 2.23 -10.44 -19.72
CA ARG A 16 2.97 -11.48 -18.98
C ARG A 16 4.15 -12.01 -19.78
N GLY A 17 3.99 -12.21 -21.09
CA GLY A 17 5.05 -12.64 -22.00
C GLY A 17 6.22 -11.66 -22.04
N LEU A 18 5.93 -10.36 -22.16
CA LEU A 18 6.93 -9.29 -22.14
C LEU A 18 7.63 -9.20 -20.79
N LEU A 19 6.88 -9.28 -19.69
CA LEU A 19 7.46 -9.26 -18.33
C LEU A 19 8.37 -10.47 -18.11
N ARG A 20 7.95 -11.66 -18.54
CA ARG A 20 8.78 -12.87 -18.49
C ARG A 20 10.02 -12.75 -19.37
N GLY A 21 9.90 -12.21 -20.59
CA GLY A 21 11.04 -11.95 -21.47
C GLY A 21 12.01 -10.93 -20.88
N GLY A 22 11.48 -9.91 -20.18
CA GLY A 22 12.28 -8.92 -19.45
C GLY A 22 13.15 -9.55 -18.36
N LEU A 23 12.63 -10.54 -17.62
CA LEU A 23 13.39 -11.25 -16.58
C LEU A 23 14.57 -12.06 -17.15
N MET A 24 14.56 -12.40 -18.44
CA MET A 24 15.62 -13.17 -19.10
C MET A 24 16.76 -12.29 -19.63
N GLN A 25 16.62 -10.96 -19.57
CA GLN A 25 17.66 -10.06 -20.04
C GLN A 25 18.84 -10.02 -19.08
N ARG A 26 20.06 -9.88 -19.62
CA ARG A 26 21.31 -9.92 -18.85
C ARG A 26 21.39 -8.85 -17.76
N ASP A 27 20.79 -7.69 -18.01
CA ASP A 27 20.80 -6.52 -17.10
C ASP A 27 19.40 -6.23 -16.53
N ALA A 28 18.59 -7.27 -16.33
CA ALA A 28 17.22 -7.11 -15.87
C ALA A 28 17.13 -6.46 -14.47
N ASP A 29 16.42 -5.33 -14.37
CA ASP A 29 15.96 -4.81 -13.07
C ASP A 29 14.74 -5.62 -12.62
N TYR A 30 15.02 -6.76 -11.98
CA TYR A 30 14.03 -7.63 -11.36
C TYR A 30 13.04 -6.85 -10.48
N GLY A 31 13.53 -5.86 -9.73
CA GLY A 31 12.71 -5.05 -8.86
C GLY A 31 11.64 -4.29 -9.63
N SER A 32 11.99 -3.59 -10.71
CA SER A 32 11.00 -2.86 -11.53
C SER A 32 10.01 -3.79 -12.22
N ILE A 33 10.49 -4.92 -12.76
CA ILE A 33 9.66 -5.87 -13.49
C ILE A 33 8.61 -6.50 -12.56
N TYR A 34 9.02 -7.05 -11.41
CA TYR A 34 8.09 -7.64 -10.46
C TYR A 34 7.12 -6.62 -9.88
N ARG A 35 7.57 -5.38 -9.62
CA ARG A 35 6.67 -4.30 -9.17
C ARG A 35 5.55 -4.03 -10.17
N GLY A 36 5.90 -3.91 -11.46
CA GLY A 36 4.92 -3.71 -12.52
C GLY A 36 3.97 -4.90 -12.66
N TRP A 37 4.53 -6.12 -12.66
CA TRP A 37 3.75 -7.35 -12.81
C TRP A 37 2.75 -7.54 -11.66
N ILE A 38 3.20 -7.40 -10.41
CA ILE A 38 2.34 -7.53 -9.23
C ILE A 38 1.20 -6.51 -9.26
N ALA A 39 1.50 -5.24 -9.61
CA ALA A 39 0.48 -4.20 -9.69
C ALA A 39 -0.53 -4.47 -10.82
N MET A 40 -0.06 -4.95 -11.98
CA MET A 40 -0.92 -5.36 -13.09
C MET A 40 -1.89 -6.48 -12.65
N GLU A 41 -1.38 -7.53 -12.01
CA GLU A 41 -2.20 -8.67 -11.61
C GLU A 41 -3.17 -8.33 -10.46
N ALA A 42 -2.71 -7.58 -9.46
CA ALA A 42 -3.51 -7.26 -8.29
C ALA A 42 -4.58 -6.18 -8.54
N ASP A 43 -4.23 -5.13 -9.29
CA ASP A 43 -5.10 -3.96 -9.45
C ASP A 43 -5.93 -3.98 -10.74
N HIS A 44 -5.50 -4.69 -11.78
CA HIS A 44 -6.18 -4.70 -13.08
C HIS A 44 -6.81 -6.06 -13.40
N ALA A 45 -6.09 -7.16 -13.19
CA ALA A 45 -6.64 -8.50 -13.41
C ALA A 45 -7.47 -9.04 -12.24
N GLY A 46 -7.26 -8.53 -11.03
CA GLY A 46 -7.86 -9.06 -9.80
C GLY A 46 -7.28 -10.40 -9.33
N ASN A 47 -6.16 -10.85 -9.92
CA ASN A 47 -5.49 -12.12 -9.62
C ASN A 47 -4.56 -11.99 -8.41
N VAL A 48 -5.13 -11.75 -7.24
CA VAL A 48 -4.36 -11.52 -6.00
C VAL A 48 -3.47 -12.70 -5.63
N ASP A 49 -3.93 -13.94 -5.85
CA ASP A 49 -3.13 -15.13 -5.51
C ASP A 49 -1.92 -15.30 -6.41
N PHE A 50 -2.07 -15.00 -7.71
CA PHE A 50 -0.94 -14.99 -8.63
C PHE A 50 0.03 -13.85 -8.33
N ALA A 51 -0.47 -12.65 -8.02
CA ALA A 51 0.35 -11.54 -7.55
C ALA A 51 1.18 -11.91 -6.30
N ARG A 52 0.63 -12.77 -5.43
CA ARG A 52 1.35 -13.28 -4.26
C ARG A 52 2.40 -14.33 -4.60
N ALA A 53 2.14 -15.20 -5.58
CA ALA A 53 3.15 -16.12 -6.09
C ALA A 53 4.36 -15.36 -6.66
N LEU A 54 4.12 -14.24 -7.36
CA LEU A 54 5.18 -13.36 -7.85
C LEU A 54 6.03 -12.75 -6.72
N PHE A 55 5.46 -12.46 -5.54
CA PHE A 55 6.26 -12.04 -4.38
C PHE A 55 7.19 -13.15 -3.89
N ALA A 56 6.74 -14.42 -3.92
CA ALA A 56 7.58 -15.56 -3.53
C ALA A 56 8.73 -15.78 -4.53
N GLU A 57 8.45 -15.68 -5.83
CA GLU A 57 9.46 -15.74 -6.87
C GLU A 57 10.47 -14.59 -6.75
N TRP A 58 9.98 -13.36 -6.59
CA TRP A 58 10.84 -12.20 -6.45
C TRP A 58 11.76 -12.31 -5.22
N ARG A 59 11.22 -12.78 -4.08
CA ARG A 59 11.99 -13.04 -2.86
C ARG A 59 13.14 -14.03 -3.10
N ALA A 60 12.88 -15.11 -3.84
CA ALA A 60 13.90 -16.10 -4.15
C ALA A 60 15.06 -15.53 -4.99
N LEU A 61 14.81 -14.49 -5.79
CA LEU A 61 15.80 -13.85 -6.63
C LEU A 61 16.58 -12.73 -5.93
N CYS A 62 15.92 -11.90 -5.12
CA CYS A 62 16.56 -10.75 -4.48
C CYS A 62 17.10 -11.04 -3.06
N GLY A 63 16.77 -12.19 -2.50
CA GLY A 63 17.13 -12.55 -1.14
C GLY A 63 16.34 -11.81 -0.07
N ASP A 64 16.54 -12.20 1.19
CA ASP A 64 15.73 -11.74 2.31
C ASP A 64 16.12 -10.36 2.83
N ASN A 65 17.31 -9.84 2.53
CA ASN A 65 17.78 -8.57 3.13
C ASN A 65 17.23 -7.30 2.46
N ASN A 66 16.37 -7.41 1.45
CA ASN A 66 15.88 -6.26 0.70
C ASN A 66 14.69 -5.58 1.41
N GLY A 67 14.96 -4.55 2.21
CA GLY A 67 13.92 -3.80 2.94
C GLY A 67 12.84 -3.18 2.03
N GLY A 68 13.21 -2.77 0.81
CA GLY A 68 12.29 -2.21 -0.17
C GLY A 68 11.27 -3.22 -0.70
N PHE A 69 11.70 -4.48 -0.89
CA PHE A 69 10.81 -5.62 -1.19
C PHE A 69 9.78 -5.81 -0.07
N TRP A 70 10.23 -5.95 1.17
CA TRP A 70 9.35 -6.16 2.32
C TRP A 70 8.37 -5.02 2.54
N CYS A 71 8.83 -3.78 2.41
CA CYS A 71 7.97 -2.61 2.51
C CYS A 71 6.82 -2.63 1.51
N ARG A 72 7.05 -3.20 0.32
CA ARG A 72 6.02 -3.36 -0.70
C ARG A 72 5.12 -4.55 -0.41
N TYR A 73 5.67 -5.67 0.06
CA TYR A 73 4.86 -6.84 0.39
C TYR A 73 3.89 -6.58 1.55
N ILE A 74 4.34 -5.86 2.59
CA ILE A 74 3.46 -5.39 3.67
C ILE A 74 2.32 -4.52 3.12
N ALA A 75 2.62 -3.63 2.17
CA ALA A 75 1.61 -2.76 1.56
C ALA A 75 0.56 -3.56 0.78
N PHE A 76 1.02 -4.57 0.05
CA PHE A 76 0.17 -5.46 -0.73
C PHE A 76 -0.77 -6.25 0.17
N GLU A 77 -0.26 -6.92 1.21
CA GLU A 77 -1.10 -7.68 2.13
C GLU A 77 -2.06 -6.77 2.92
N ALA A 78 -1.65 -5.54 3.27
CA ALA A 78 -2.54 -4.57 3.90
C ALA A 78 -3.75 -4.20 3.03
N ARG A 79 -3.56 -4.19 1.70
CA ARG A 79 -4.61 -3.84 0.73
C ARG A 79 -5.48 -5.04 0.32
N HIS A 80 -4.88 -6.22 0.15
CA HIS A 80 -5.55 -7.38 -0.46
C HIS A 80 -5.69 -8.60 0.48
N GLY A 81 -4.87 -8.71 1.52
CA GLY A 81 -4.83 -9.89 2.41
C GLY A 81 -5.40 -9.66 3.81
N GLY A 82 -5.68 -8.41 4.17
CA GLY A 82 -6.23 -8.03 5.46
C GLY A 82 -5.18 -7.98 6.58
N ALA A 83 -5.65 -7.63 7.78
CA ALA A 83 -4.80 -7.25 8.90
C ALA A 83 -3.89 -8.38 9.41
N ARG A 84 -4.33 -9.64 9.34
CA ARG A 84 -3.54 -10.79 9.81
C ARG A 84 -2.33 -11.02 8.92
N ARG A 85 -2.55 -11.24 7.62
CA ARG A 85 -1.47 -11.50 6.66
C ARG A 85 -0.48 -10.34 6.59
N ALA A 86 -0.96 -9.10 6.65
CA ALA A 86 -0.09 -7.93 6.66
C ALA A 86 0.85 -7.91 7.88
N ARG A 87 0.40 -8.38 9.05
CA ARG A 87 1.24 -8.52 10.24
C ARG A 87 2.21 -9.68 10.12
N ASP A 88 1.77 -10.83 9.61
CA ASP A 88 2.64 -11.98 9.41
C ASP A 88 3.83 -11.60 8.50
N VAL A 89 3.57 -10.85 7.43
CA VAL A 89 4.62 -10.31 6.56
C VAL A 89 5.46 -9.22 7.23
N ALA A 90 4.86 -8.36 8.05
CA ALA A 90 5.58 -7.33 8.80
C ALA A 90 6.56 -7.94 9.82
N GLU A 91 6.16 -9.00 10.51
CA GLU A 91 7.02 -9.74 11.44
C GLU A 91 8.17 -10.42 10.68
N ALA A 92 7.88 -11.09 9.56
CA ALA A 92 8.91 -11.68 8.71
C ALA A 92 9.90 -10.61 8.18
N ALA A 93 9.42 -9.43 7.83
CA ALA A 93 10.24 -8.33 7.35
C ALA A 93 11.24 -7.83 8.42
N VAL A 94 10.80 -7.68 9.67
CA VAL A 94 11.68 -7.25 10.77
C VAL A 94 12.75 -8.30 11.06
N GLN A 95 12.43 -9.59 10.94
CA GLN A 95 13.42 -10.66 11.11
C GLN A 95 14.43 -10.69 9.97
N ALA A 96 13.98 -10.45 8.74
CA ALA A 96 14.83 -10.47 7.55
C ALA A 96 15.72 -9.22 7.40
N CYS A 97 15.21 -8.06 7.83
CA CYS A 97 15.87 -6.76 7.71
C CYS A 97 15.86 -6.00 9.05
N PRO A 98 16.50 -6.52 10.12
CA PRO A 98 16.43 -5.90 11.44
C PRO A 98 17.11 -4.52 11.47
N GLY A 99 18.16 -4.34 10.67
CA GLY A 99 18.93 -3.09 10.57
C GLY A 99 18.37 -2.06 9.59
N GLU A 100 17.16 -2.23 9.06
CA GLU A 100 16.58 -1.30 8.08
C GLU A 100 15.46 -0.43 8.67
N PRO A 101 15.72 0.86 8.98
CA PRO A 101 14.73 1.75 9.62
C PRO A 101 13.43 1.86 8.83
N ALA A 102 13.51 1.78 7.49
CA ALA A 102 12.35 1.83 6.60
C ALA A 102 11.36 0.69 6.84
N VAL A 103 11.83 -0.51 7.18
CA VAL A 103 10.98 -1.67 7.47
C VAL A 103 10.23 -1.45 8.77
N HIS A 104 10.92 -0.99 9.82
CA HIS A 104 10.29 -0.67 11.11
C HIS A 104 9.26 0.45 10.99
N ALA A 105 9.59 1.53 10.27
CA ALA A 105 8.65 2.61 9.97
C ALA A 105 7.42 2.08 9.21
N LYS A 106 7.60 1.16 8.26
CA LYS A 106 6.47 0.55 7.53
C LYS A 106 5.57 -0.27 8.45
N CYS A 107 6.15 -1.03 9.39
CA CYS A 107 5.39 -1.82 10.36
C CYS A 107 4.56 -0.94 11.30
N ALA A 108 5.12 0.17 11.79
CA ALA A 108 4.36 1.13 12.61
C ALA A 108 3.24 1.80 11.80
N ARG A 109 3.52 2.19 10.55
CA ARG A 109 2.53 2.77 9.63
C ARG A 109 1.42 1.78 9.25
N LEU A 110 1.70 0.48 9.21
CA LEU A 110 0.68 -0.56 9.03
C LEU A 110 -0.35 -0.51 10.17
N GLU A 111 0.10 -0.49 11.43
CA GLU A 111 -0.84 -0.44 12.56
C GLU A 111 -1.64 0.86 12.61
N LEU A 112 -1.04 2.00 12.21
CA LEU A 112 -1.78 3.25 12.02
C LEU A 112 -2.85 3.13 10.92
N LEU A 113 -2.51 2.50 9.79
CA LEU A 113 -3.45 2.26 8.70
C LEU A 113 -4.62 1.38 9.14
N LEU A 114 -4.35 0.39 10.00
CA LEU A 114 -5.35 -0.50 10.60
C LEU A 114 -6.15 0.14 11.74
N GLY A 115 -5.83 1.39 12.14
CA GLY A 115 -6.51 2.12 13.20
C GLY A 115 -6.06 1.78 14.62
N HIS A 116 -4.99 1.00 14.79
CA HIS A 116 -4.48 0.60 16.10
C HIS A 116 -3.30 1.47 16.54
N GLU A 117 -3.57 2.72 16.94
CA GLU A 117 -2.52 3.67 17.35
C GLU A 117 -1.62 3.11 18.47
N GLY A 118 -2.19 2.45 19.49
CA GLY A 118 -1.40 1.87 20.58
C GLY A 118 -0.39 0.81 20.10
N ARG A 119 -0.78 -0.04 19.15
CA ARG A 119 0.14 -1.03 18.55
C ARG A 119 1.20 -0.36 17.70
N ALA A 120 0.83 0.69 16.95
CA ALA A 120 1.78 1.46 16.17
C ALA A 120 2.89 2.05 17.04
N PHE A 121 2.56 2.60 18.20
CA PHE A 121 3.56 3.12 19.15
C PHE A 121 4.41 2.03 19.78
N ALA A 122 3.83 0.86 20.07
CA ALA A 122 4.62 -0.29 20.55
C ALA A 122 5.60 -0.82 19.49
N VAL A 123 5.20 -0.84 18.21
CA VAL A 123 6.10 -1.19 17.09
C VAL A 123 7.18 -0.13 16.93
N LEU A 124 6.82 1.16 16.96
CA LEU A 124 7.75 2.28 16.91
C LEU A 124 8.80 2.19 18.02
N ALA A 125 8.38 1.99 19.28
CA ALA A 125 9.28 1.89 20.42
C ALA A 125 10.28 0.73 20.28
N ARG A 126 9.82 -0.44 19.79
CA ARG A 126 10.73 -1.57 19.48
C ARG A 126 11.72 -1.22 18.37
N GLY A 127 11.28 -0.52 17.33
CA GLY A 127 12.16 -0.03 16.27
C GLY A 127 13.22 0.91 16.82
N LEU A 128 12.85 1.89 17.65
CA LEU A 128 13.81 2.83 18.26
C LEU A 128 14.84 2.12 19.13
N ALA A 129 14.43 1.10 19.89
CA ALA A 129 15.34 0.28 20.68
C ALA A 129 16.32 -0.53 19.81
N ALA A 130 15.91 -0.95 18.61
CA ALA A 130 16.79 -1.65 17.66
C ALA A 130 17.84 -0.73 17.00
N PHE A 131 17.66 0.60 17.07
CA PHE A 131 18.58 1.61 16.53
C PHE A 131 19.10 2.53 17.63
N ASP A 132 19.32 2.02 18.84
CA ASP A 132 19.76 2.83 20.00
C ASP A 132 21.08 3.60 19.76
N SER A 133 21.96 3.04 18.94
CA SER A 133 23.23 3.65 18.55
C SER A 133 23.15 4.59 17.34
N ASP A 134 22.00 4.68 16.66
CA ASP A 134 21.81 5.46 15.43
C ASP A 134 20.70 6.50 15.61
N ALA A 135 21.09 7.67 16.14
CA ALA A 135 20.18 8.78 16.38
C ALA A 135 19.51 9.30 15.09
N ALA A 136 20.21 9.28 13.96
CA ALA A 136 19.66 9.73 12.68
C ALA A 136 18.57 8.77 12.19
N ALA A 137 18.78 7.46 12.32
CA ALA A 137 17.76 6.46 12.03
C ALA A 137 16.55 6.59 12.95
N GLN A 138 16.75 6.82 14.26
CA GLN A 138 15.67 7.03 15.22
C GLN A 138 14.83 8.27 14.87
N GLU A 139 15.48 9.40 14.60
CA GLU A 139 14.79 10.64 14.22
C GLU A 139 13.98 10.46 12.94
N TRP A 140 14.59 9.87 11.91
CA TRP A 140 13.92 9.59 10.64
C TRP A 140 12.70 8.68 10.84
N LEU A 141 12.84 7.63 11.65
CA LEU A 141 11.78 6.66 11.91
C LEU A 141 10.60 7.33 12.64
N VAL A 142 10.86 8.17 13.65
CA VAL A 142 9.83 8.98 14.33
C VAL A 142 9.12 9.91 13.34
N ASP A 143 9.88 10.63 12.51
CA ASP A 143 9.30 11.57 11.54
C ASP A 143 8.40 10.87 10.52
N GLN A 144 8.84 9.73 9.97
CA GLN A 144 8.03 8.94 9.04
C GLN A 144 6.69 8.48 9.63
N VAL A 145 6.68 8.07 10.90
CA VAL A 145 5.45 7.65 11.59
C VAL A 145 4.56 8.87 11.88
N ARG A 146 5.14 9.98 12.32
CA ARG A 146 4.44 11.24 12.61
C ARG A 146 3.76 11.82 11.37
N VAL A 147 4.52 12.01 10.29
CA VAL A 147 4.02 12.55 9.01
C VAL A 147 2.88 11.70 8.48
N TYR A 148 3.01 10.37 8.56
CA TYR A 148 1.97 9.46 8.09
C TYR A 148 0.70 9.53 8.96
N ARG A 149 0.83 9.58 10.29
CA ARG A 149 -0.30 9.75 11.22
C ARG A 149 -1.06 11.05 10.93
N ASP A 150 -0.34 12.15 10.74
CA ASP A 150 -0.94 13.45 10.46
C ASP A 150 -1.67 13.45 9.11
N ALA A 151 -1.09 12.81 8.09
CA ALA A 151 -1.75 12.63 6.80
C ALA A 151 -3.06 11.83 6.92
N LEU A 152 -3.06 10.73 7.69
CA LEU A 152 -4.28 9.95 7.96
C LEU A 152 -5.35 10.76 8.68
N ARG A 153 -4.97 11.56 9.68
CA ARG A 153 -5.89 12.45 10.42
C ARG A 153 -6.50 13.51 9.52
N ARG A 154 -5.70 14.14 8.65
CA ARG A 154 -6.23 15.10 7.66
C ARG A 154 -7.21 14.44 6.72
N ARG A 155 -6.93 13.22 6.26
CA ARG A 155 -7.84 12.46 5.38
C ARG A 155 -9.15 12.09 6.05
N THR A 156 -9.13 11.66 7.31
CA THR A 156 -10.35 11.33 8.07
C THR A 156 -11.18 12.59 8.37
N LEU A 157 -10.54 13.70 8.74
CA LEU A 157 -11.22 14.99 8.93
C LEU A 157 -11.84 15.50 7.62
N ALA A 158 -11.11 15.47 6.51
CA ALA A 158 -11.63 15.84 5.20
C ALA A 158 -12.82 14.95 4.77
N GLY A 159 -12.75 13.64 5.05
CA GLY A 159 -13.85 12.72 4.83
C GLY A 159 -15.09 13.06 5.65
N ARG A 160 -14.91 13.37 6.94
CA ARG A 160 -16.00 13.80 7.85
C ARG A 160 -16.63 15.11 7.38
N LEU A 161 -15.83 16.11 7.00
CA LEU A 161 -16.34 17.38 6.48
C LEU A 161 -17.15 17.20 5.19
N ARG A 162 -16.68 16.36 4.24
CA ARG A 162 -17.43 16.05 3.01
C ARG A 162 -18.75 15.32 3.30
N SER A 163 -18.76 14.39 4.25
CA SER A 163 -19.98 13.69 4.68
C SER A 163 -20.97 14.65 5.33
N CYS A 164 -20.52 15.54 6.23
CA CYS A 164 -21.34 16.58 6.83
C CYS A 164 -21.92 17.54 5.78
N CYS A 165 -21.11 18.04 4.83
CA CYS A 165 -21.62 18.90 3.77
C CYS A 165 -22.65 18.20 2.89
N ARG A 166 -22.48 16.90 2.58
CA ARG A 166 -23.45 16.11 1.82
C ARG A 166 -24.76 15.93 2.60
N ALA A 167 -24.70 15.69 3.92
CA ALA A 167 -25.88 15.60 4.78
C ALA A 167 -26.61 16.95 4.94
N VAL A 168 -25.88 18.05 5.04
CA VAL A 168 -26.44 19.41 5.11
C VAL A 168 -27.08 19.81 3.77
N MET A 169 -26.50 19.43 2.62
CA MET A 169 -27.12 19.67 1.32
C MET A 169 -28.34 18.78 1.06
N ALA A 170 -28.35 17.52 1.54
CA ALA A 170 -29.50 16.63 1.43
C ALA A 170 -30.69 17.08 2.31
N SER A 171 -30.43 17.73 3.45
CA SER A 171 -31.47 18.29 4.34
C SER A 171 -32.00 19.65 3.90
N ARG A 172 -31.28 20.36 3.02
CA ARG A 172 -31.76 21.59 2.36
C ARG A 172 -32.34 21.27 0.99
N ARG A 173 -33.52 20.65 0.91
CA ARG A 173 -34.32 20.70 -0.31
C ARG A 173 -34.67 22.18 -0.58
N PRO A 174 -34.30 22.77 -1.73
CA PRO A 174 -34.64 24.16 -2.01
C PRO A 174 -36.17 24.30 -2.08
N ARG A 175 -36.71 25.29 -1.36
CA ARG A 175 -38.13 25.66 -1.40
C ARG A 175 -38.52 25.96 -2.85
N GLY A 176 -39.29 25.07 -3.46
CA GLY A 176 -39.77 25.21 -4.85
C GLY A 176 -39.82 23.93 -5.68
N TYR A 177 -39.21 22.82 -5.23
CA TYR A 177 -39.18 21.55 -6.00
C TYR A 177 -40.55 20.89 -6.20
N GLU A 178 -41.55 21.19 -5.36
CA GLU A 178 -42.92 20.66 -5.46
C GLU A 178 -43.74 21.25 -6.62
N ARG A 179 -43.29 22.35 -7.24
CA ARG A 179 -43.99 22.98 -8.37
C ARG A 179 -43.65 22.38 -9.74
N LEU A 180 -42.80 21.36 -9.80
CA LEU A 180 -42.38 20.71 -11.06
C LEU A 180 -42.95 19.29 -11.25
N GLN A 181 -43.81 18.81 -10.34
CA GLN A 181 -44.45 17.48 -10.45
C GLN A 181 -45.93 17.51 -10.84
N THR A 182 -46.50 18.70 -11.07
CA THR A 182 -47.89 18.86 -11.52
C THR A 182 -47.97 19.92 -12.62
N VAL A 183 -47.45 19.61 -13.82
CA VAL A 183 -48.04 19.94 -15.13
C VAL A 183 -47.55 18.88 -16.12
#